data_AF-A0A2V5Q6T1-F1
#
_entry.id   AF-A0A2V5Q6T1-F1
#
_cell.length_a   1.000
_cell.length_b   1.000
_cell.length_c   1.000
_cell.angle_alpha   90.00
_cell.angle_beta   90.00
_cell.angle_gamma   90.00
#
_symmetry.space_group_name_H-M   'P 1'
#
loop_
_entity.id
_entity.type
_entity.pdbx_description
1 polymer ?
#
loop_
_entity_poly.entity_id
_entity_poly.type
_entity_poly.pdbx_seq_one_letter_code
_entity_poly.pdbx_strand_id
1 'polypeptide(L)'
;MNRKSQTIKSILALFTLVCLTNYAAAGVSITQEKINQIRPGQTTQEDLVRAFGPPATKTVCPPRETALEWFYSSPISAQNYIPIIGPFLNAMQVKAWELWVVVGFNGEVKRYIAYGHYVNGEVKRYIVYGHYPH
;
A
#
# COMPACT_ATOMS: atom_id res chain seq x y z
N MET A 1 15.87 38.18 32.57
CA MET A 1 15.64 36.98 31.74
C MET A 1 17.00 36.48 31.24
N ASN A 2 17.43 35.26 31.62
CA ASN A 2 18.79 34.76 31.40
C ASN A 2 18.97 34.26 29.95
N ARG A 3 19.79 34.94 29.14
CA ARG A 3 20.06 34.58 27.73
C ARG A 3 20.47 33.11 27.54
N LYS A 4 21.16 32.51 28.51
CA LYS A 4 21.57 31.09 28.49
C LYS A 4 20.39 30.12 28.62
N SER A 5 19.37 30.49 29.41
CA SER A 5 18.15 29.68 29.56
C SER A 5 17.30 29.72 28.29
N GLN A 6 17.31 30.87 27.59
CA GLN A 6 16.57 31.04 26.35
C GLN A 6 17.20 30.27 25.19
N THR A 7 18.53 30.28 25.07
CA THR A 7 19.23 29.48 24.05
C THR A 7 19.08 27.97 24.25
N ILE A 8 19.14 27.47 25.49
CA ILE A 8 18.92 26.04 25.78
C ILE A 8 17.49 25.60 25.38
N LYS A 9 16.48 26.43 25.69
CA LYS A 9 15.09 26.16 25.28
C LYS A 9 14.94 26.16 23.76
N SER A 10 15.57 27.11 23.05
CA SER A 10 15.56 27.17 21.59
C SER A 10 16.21 25.95 20.95
N ILE A 11 17.33 25.46 21.49
CA ILE A 11 18.02 24.27 20.98
C ILE A 11 17.16 23.02 21.17
N LEU A 12 16.54 22.86 22.34
CA LEU A 12 15.68 21.71 22.63
C LEU A 12 14.40 21.72 21.75
N ALA A 13 13.84 22.90 21.50
CA ALA A 13 12.71 23.07 20.57
C ALA A 13 13.10 22.72 19.12
N LEU A 14 14.30 23.08 18.68
CA LEU A 14 14.79 22.72 17.35
C LEU A 14 15.02 21.21 17.20
N PHE A 15 15.55 20.57 18.25
CA PHE A 15 15.83 19.13 18.26
C PHE A 15 14.53 18.30 18.22
N THR A 16 13.51 18.72 18.97
CA THR A 16 12.19 18.09 18.95
C THR A 16 11.49 18.24 17.60
N LEU A 17 11.65 19.37 16.90
CA LEU A 17 11.06 19.58 15.57
C LEU A 17 11.61 18.62 14.50
N VAL A 18 12.90 18.27 14.56
CA VAL A 18 13.53 17.33 13.61
C VAL A 18 12.99 15.90 13.81
N CYS A 19 12.66 15.52 15.05
CA CYS A 19 12.08 14.21 15.37
C CYS A 19 10.65 14.01 14.86
N LEU A 20 9.93 15.06 14.46
CA LEU A 20 8.56 14.96 13.91
C LEU A 20 8.51 14.71 12.40
N THR A 21 9.65 14.61 11.72
CA THR A 21 9.68 14.22 10.30
C THR A 21 9.45 12.72 10.14
N ASN A 22 8.25 12.26 10.50
CA ASN A 22 7.80 10.93 10.11
C ASN A 22 7.67 10.94 8.58
N TYR A 23 8.51 10.18 7.90
CA TYR A 23 8.40 9.98 6.45
C TYR A 23 7.10 9.21 6.24
N ALA A 24 6.00 9.94 6.02
CA ALA A 24 4.80 9.36 5.45
C ALA A 24 5.21 8.91 4.05
N ALA A 25 5.66 7.65 3.94
CA ALA A 25 5.87 7.02 2.66
C ALA A 25 4.53 7.08 1.95
N ALA A 26 4.37 8.04 1.04
CA ALA A 26 3.24 8.09 0.15
C ALA A 26 3.14 6.70 -0.47
N GLY A 27 1.98 6.05 -0.29
CA GLY A 27 1.80 4.67 -0.72
C GLY A 27 2.27 4.53 -2.16
N VAL A 28 3.13 3.55 -2.43
CA VAL A 28 3.60 3.30 -3.79
C VAL A 28 2.36 2.90 -4.61
N SER A 29 2.15 3.56 -5.75
CA SER A 29 1.00 3.25 -6.59
C SER A 29 1.00 1.77 -6.96
N ILE A 30 -0.09 1.10 -6.62
CA ILE A 30 -0.40 -0.24 -7.11
C ILE A 30 -1.07 -0.06 -8.47
N THR A 31 -0.60 -0.79 -9.47
CA THR A 31 -1.19 -0.81 -10.81
C THR A 31 -1.40 -2.24 -11.28
N GLN A 32 -2.33 -2.43 -12.22
CA GLN A 32 -2.60 -3.74 -12.78
C GLN A 32 -1.35 -4.35 -13.45
N GLU A 33 -0.51 -3.52 -14.08
CA GLU A 33 0.73 -3.95 -14.73
C GLU A 33 1.71 -4.54 -13.72
N LYS A 34 1.87 -3.91 -12.54
CA LYS A 34 2.72 -4.43 -11.46
C LYS A 34 2.16 -5.73 -10.88
N ILE A 35 0.84 -5.80 -10.67
CA ILE A 35 0.17 -7.03 -10.21
C ILE A 35 0.42 -8.16 -11.22
N ASN A 36 0.32 -7.86 -12.51
CA ASN A 36 0.58 -8.81 -13.60
C ASN A 36 2.04 -9.27 -13.70
N GLN A 37 2.98 -8.71 -12.93
CA GLN A 37 4.35 -9.23 -12.83
C GLN A 37 4.53 -10.26 -11.71
N ILE A 38 3.54 -10.43 -10.82
CA ILE A 38 3.63 -11.42 -9.74
C ILE A 38 3.54 -12.83 -10.35
N ARG A 39 4.54 -13.66 -10.05
CA ARG A 39 4.67 -15.05 -10.47
C ARG A 39 4.80 -15.94 -9.23
N PRO A 40 3.75 -16.71 -8.85
CA PRO A 40 3.86 -17.64 -7.74
C PRO A 40 5.02 -18.64 -7.93
N GLY A 41 5.74 -18.94 -6.85
CA GLY A 41 6.93 -19.80 -6.85
C GLY A 41 8.19 -19.16 -7.48
N GLN A 42 8.14 -17.89 -7.86
CA GLN A 42 9.28 -17.15 -8.43
C GLN A 42 9.44 -15.77 -7.79
N THR A 43 8.35 -15.03 -7.63
CA THR A 43 8.35 -13.73 -6.97
C THR A 43 8.58 -13.90 -5.47
N THR A 44 9.52 -13.14 -4.93
CA THR A 44 9.84 -13.14 -3.49
C THR A 44 9.15 -12.01 -2.74
N GLN A 45 9.11 -12.07 -1.41
CA GLN A 45 8.66 -10.98 -0.57
C GLN A 45 9.45 -9.69 -0.85
N GLU A 46 10.76 -9.81 -1.07
CA GLU A 46 11.66 -8.69 -1.36
C GLU A 46 11.30 -8.02 -2.70
N ASP A 47 10.93 -8.82 -3.70
CA ASP A 47 10.46 -8.29 -4.99
C ASP A 47 9.14 -7.55 -4.85
N LEU A 48 8.22 -8.05 -4.02
CA LEU A 48 6.96 -7.35 -3.72
C LEU A 48 7.23 -6.01 -3.02
N VAL A 49 8.13 -5.99 -2.03
CA VAL A 49 8.49 -4.75 -1.33
C VAL A 49 9.15 -3.75 -2.28
N ARG A 50 9.96 -4.22 -3.22
CA ARG A 50 10.55 -3.37 -4.27
C ARG A 50 9.48 -2.78 -5.21
N ALA A 51 8.45 -3.55 -5.55
CA ALA A 51 7.41 -3.15 -6.51
C ALA A 51 6.30 -2.27 -5.89
N PHE A 52 5.91 -2.57 -4.65
CA PHE A 52 4.72 -2.04 -3.97
C PHE A 52 5.04 -1.28 -2.67
N GLY A 53 6.30 -1.22 -2.26
CA GLY A 53 6.68 -0.70 -0.93
C GLY A 53 6.41 -1.70 0.19
N PRO A 54 6.63 -1.33 1.46
CA PRO A 54 6.31 -2.20 2.59
C PRO A 54 4.80 -2.48 2.65
N PRO A 55 4.38 -3.70 3.05
CA PRO A 55 2.97 -4.01 3.25
C PRO A 55 2.38 -3.18 4.39
N ALA A 56 1.10 -2.83 4.27
CA ALA A 56 0.32 -2.18 5.32
C ALA A 56 0.12 -3.13 6.51
N THR A 57 -0.17 -4.40 6.23
CA THR A 57 -0.36 -5.45 7.24
C THR A 57 0.51 -6.65 6.94
N LYS A 58 1.11 -7.24 7.98
CA LYS A 58 1.83 -8.51 7.92
C LYS A 58 1.32 -9.44 9.03
N THR A 59 0.80 -10.59 8.64
CA THR A 59 0.20 -11.57 9.55
C THR A 59 0.82 -12.93 9.34
N VAL A 60 1.33 -13.55 10.41
CA VAL A 60 1.84 -14.92 10.37
C VAL A 60 0.65 -15.88 10.40
N CYS A 61 0.54 -16.74 9.37
CA CYS A 61 -0.53 -17.73 9.22
C CYS A 61 0.05 -19.14 9.36
N PRO A 62 -0.38 -19.96 10.33
CA PRO A 62 0.07 -21.34 10.45
C PRO A 62 -0.38 -22.23 9.28
N PRO A 63 0.41 -23.24 8.86
CA PRO A 63 1.76 -23.57 9.35
C PRO A 63 2.83 -22.91 8.46
N ARG A 64 3.46 -21.84 8.98
CA ARG A 64 4.63 -21.15 8.38
C ARG A 64 4.38 -20.41 7.07
N GLU A 65 3.19 -19.84 6.91
CA GLU A 65 2.90 -18.87 5.87
C GLU A 65 2.85 -17.46 6.47
N THR A 66 3.02 -16.46 5.62
CA THR A 66 2.83 -15.07 6.01
C THR A 66 1.90 -14.41 5.00
N ALA A 67 0.79 -13.87 5.48
CA ALA A 67 -0.08 -13.01 4.70
C ALA A 67 0.43 -11.57 4.77
N LEU A 68 0.53 -10.93 3.60
CA LEU A 68 0.96 -9.56 3.40
C LEU A 68 -0.17 -8.82 2.69
N GLU A 69 -0.50 -7.65 3.19
CA GLU A 69 -1.58 -6.84 2.65
C GLU A 69 -1.05 -5.47 2.26
N TRP A 70 -1.38 -5.03 1.06
CA TRP A 70 -1.21 -3.65 0.63
C TRP A 70 -2.58 -3.05 0.31
N PHE A 71 -2.79 -1.83 0.78
CA PHE A 71 -3.93 -1.02 0.39
C PHE A 71 -3.42 0.33 -0.11
N TYR A 72 -3.81 0.69 -1.33
CA TYR A 72 -3.46 1.96 -1.94
C TYR A 72 -4.72 2.66 -2.43
N SER A 73 -5.02 3.84 -1.85
CA SER A 73 -6.02 4.73 -2.40
C SER A 73 -5.33 5.74 -3.31
N SER A 74 -5.78 5.84 -4.56
CA SER A 74 -5.32 6.90 -5.45
C SER A 74 -5.78 8.25 -4.87
N PRO A 75 -4.92 9.27 -4.80
CA PRO A 75 -5.35 10.60 -4.41
C PRO A 75 -6.38 11.08 -5.43
N ILE A 76 -7.63 11.21 -4.99
CA ILE A 76 -8.68 11.84 -5.77
C ILE A 76 -8.20 13.26 -6.05
N SER A 77 -7.97 13.63 -7.32
CA SER A 77 -7.54 14.99 -7.64
C SER A 77 -8.58 15.98 -7.08
N ALA A 78 -8.13 17.16 -6.62
CA ALA A 78 -9.04 18.16 -6.07
C ALA A 78 -10.16 18.55 -7.06
N GLN A 79 -9.94 18.39 -8.37
CA GLN A 79 -10.96 18.61 -9.40
C GLN A 79 -12.08 17.55 -9.37
N ASN A 80 -11.83 16.36 -8.83
CA ASN A 80 -12.81 15.28 -8.64
C ASN A 80 -13.49 15.31 -7.26
N TYR A 81 -13.20 16.32 -6.42
CA TYR A 81 -13.84 16.50 -5.11
C TYR A 81 -15.20 17.21 -5.22
N ILE A 82 -15.51 17.82 -6.38
CA ILE A 82 -16.78 18.51 -6.62
C ILE A 82 -17.76 17.57 -7.32
N PRO A 83 -18.85 17.12 -6.67
CA PRO A 83 -19.79 16.14 -7.23
C PRO A 83 -20.76 16.71 -8.28
N ILE A 84 -20.43 17.81 -8.97
CA ILE A 84 -21.43 18.59 -9.74
C ILE A 84 -21.27 18.52 -11.27
N ILE A 85 -20.18 17.97 -11.82
CA ILE A 85 -20.03 17.87 -13.29
C ILE A 85 -19.93 16.41 -13.75
N GLY A 86 -21.08 15.73 -13.71
CA GLY A 86 -21.44 14.63 -14.61
C GLY A 86 -21.05 13.20 -14.18
N PRO A 87 -22.01 12.25 -14.06
CA PRO A 87 -21.75 10.86 -13.66
C PRO A 87 -21.01 9.98 -14.68
N PHE A 88 -20.53 10.53 -15.80
CA PHE A 88 -20.03 9.74 -16.95
C PHE A 88 -18.54 9.87 -17.28
N LEU A 89 -17.80 10.87 -16.76
CA LEU A 89 -16.46 11.15 -17.29
C LEU A 89 -15.32 10.32 -16.67
N ASN A 90 -15.48 9.75 -15.46
CA ASN A 90 -14.39 9.05 -14.76
C ASN A 90 -14.82 7.74 -14.05
N ALA A 91 -15.97 7.18 -14.42
CA ALA A 91 -16.53 5.95 -13.84
C ALA A 91 -15.57 4.72 -13.89
N MET A 92 -14.70 4.67 -14.90
CA MET A 92 -13.74 3.60 -15.12
C MET A 92 -12.39 3.80 -14.42
N GLN A 93 -12.21 4.86 -13.63
CA GLN A 93 -10.98 5.04 -12.85
C GLN A 93 -11.00 4.17 -11.60
N VAL A 94 -9.85 3.55 -11.29
CA VAL A 94 -9.63 2.84 -10.03
C VAL A 94 -9.37 3.88 -8.93
N LYS A 95 -10.23 3.93 -7.91
CA LYS A 95 -10.04 4.77 -6.73
C LYS A 95 -9.13 4.13 -5.69
N ALA A 96 -9.11 2.81 -5.61
CA ALA A 96 -8.26 2.08 -4.68
C ALA A 96 -7.88 0.70 -5.18
N TRP A 97 -6.72 0.23 -4.74
CA TRP A 97 -6.22 -1.12 -4.94
C TRP A 97 -6.03 -1.81 -3.59
N GLU A 98 -6.49 -3.04 -3.51
CA GLU A 98 -6.25 -3.94 -2.39
C GLU A 98 -5.50 -5.16 -2.92
N LEU A 99 -4.37 -5.51 -2.31
CA LEU A 99 -3.53 -6.64 -2.72
C LEU A 99 -3.22 -7.50 -1.48
N TRP A 100 -3.66 -8.75 -1.52
CA TRP A 100 -3.35 -9.76 -0.53
C TRP A 100 -2.43 -10.81 -1.13
N VAL A 101 -1.29 -11.04 -0.48
CA VAL A 101 -0.30 -12.02 -0.91
C VAL A 101 0.02 -12.95 0.25
N VAL A 102 0.07 -14.24 -0.02
CA VAL A 102 0.59 -15.23 0.92
C VAL A 102 1.94 -15.71 0.44
N VAL A 103 2.91 -15.61 1.34
CA VAL A 103 4.29 -16.00 1.13
C VAL A 103 4.57 -17.26 1.95
N GLY A 104 5.29 -18.20 1.34
CA GLY A 104 5.75 -19.41 2.01
C GLY A 104 6.93 -19.17 2.94
N PHE A 105 7.33 -20.20 3.68
CA PHE A 105 8.50 -20.16 4.56
C PHE A 105 9.80 -19.78 3.82
N ASN A 106 9.92 -20.13 2.54
CA ASN A 106 11.06 -19.79 1.69
C ASN A 106 11.06 -18.33 1.20
N GLY A 107 10.07 -17.53 1.56
CA GLY A 107 9.96 -16.14 1.12
C GLY A 107 9.35 -15.96 -0.27
N GLU A 108 8.90 -17.03 -0.92
CA GLU A 108 8.27 -16.96 -2.25
C GLU A 108 6.74 -16.85 -2.17
N VAL A 109 6.16 -16.14 -3.13
CA VAL A 109 4.72 -16.02 -3.28
C VAL A 109 4.11 -17.39 -3.57
N LYS A 110 3.21 -17.84 -2.69
CA LYS A 110 2.39 -19.04 -2.92
C LYS A 110 1.09 -18.69 -3.63
N ARG A 111 0.43 -17.63 -3.17
CA ARG A 111 -0.85 -17.19 -3.70
C ARG A 111 -1.06 -15.71 -3.52
N TYR A 112 -1.86 -15.12 -4.38
CA TYR A 112 -2.30 -13.74 -4.22
C TYR A 112 -3.69 -13.52 -4.78
N ILE A 113 -4.27 -12.41 -4.38
CA ILE A 113 -5.52 -11.87 -4.90
C ILE A 113 -5.44 -10.35 -4.83
N ALA A 114 -5.89 -9.68 -5.89
CA ALA A 114 -6.00 -8.23 -5.90
C ALA A 114 -7.42 -7.78 -6.26
N TYR A 115 -7.81 -6.62 -5.74
CA TYR A 115 -9.06 -5.95 -6.07
C TYR A 115 -8.78 -4.53 -6.53
N GLY A 116 -9.36 -4.16 -7.67
CA GLY A 116 -9.48 -2.78 -8.11
C GLY A 116 -10.86 -2.26 -7.74
N HIS A 117 -10.93 -1.27 -6.86
CA HIS A 117 -12.15 -0.57 -6.50
C HIS A 117 -12.31 0.64 -7.42
N TYR A 118 -13.42 0.73 -8.14
CA TYR A 118 -13.68 1.78 -9.11
C TYR A 118 -14.55 2.90 -8.54
N VAL A 119 -14.48 4.06 -9.18
CA VAL A 119 -15.29 5.24 -8.80
C VAL A 119 -16.78 4.97 -8.97
N ASN A 120 -17.18 4.20 -9.99
CA ASN A 120 -18.57 3.79 -10.23
C ASN A 120 -19.13 2.77 -9.20
N GLY A 121 -18.33 2.36 -8.21
CA GLY A 121 -18.71 1.35 -7.21
C GLY A 121 -18.44 -0.09 -7.64
N GLU A 122 -18.03 -0.33 -8.88
CA GLU A 122 -17.59 -1.64 -9.34
C GLU A 122 -16.33 -2.08 -8.59
N VAL A 123 -16.25 -3.36 -8.25
CA VAL A 123 -15.04 -4.00 -7.71
C VAL A 123 -14.66 -5.11 -8.65
N LYS A 124 -13.49 -5.00 -9.27
CA LYS A 124 -12.95 -6.07 -10.12
C LYS A 124 -11.91 -6.85 -9.36
N ARG A 125 -12.04 -8.17 -9.39
CA ARG A 125 -11.08 -9.11 -8.83
C ARG A 125 -10.04 -9.45 -9.90
N TYR A 126 -8.77 -9.34 -9.55
CA TYR A 126 -7.62 -9.65 -10.39
C TYR A 126 -6.83 -10.80 -9.80
N ILE A 127 -6.78 -11.86 -10.59
CA ILE A 127 -5.96 -13.07 -10.48
C ILE A 127 -6.02 -13.77 -9.11
N VAL A 128 -6.35 -15.06 -9.17
CA VAL A 128 -6.25 -15.99 -8.06
C VAL A 128 -5.37 -17.11 -8.56
N TYR A 129 -4.12 -17.16 -8.13
CA TYR A 129 -3.34 -18.39 -8.23
C TYR A 129 -3.02 -18.84 -6.83
N GLY A 130 -3.39 -20.07 -6.53
CA GLY A 130 -3.16 -20.72 -5.25
C GLY A 130 -3.83 -22.07 -5.32
N HIS A 131 -3.04 -23.13 -5.50
CA HIS A 131 -3.51 -24.49 -5.33
C HIS A 131 -3.98 -24.59 -3.87
N TYR A 132 -5.29 -24.60 -3.64
CA TYR A 132 -5.84 -25.05 -2.36
C TYR A 132 -5.62 -26.56 -2.33
N PRO A 133 -4.79 -27.12 -1.43
CA PRO A 133 -4.90 -28.54 -1.15
C PRO A 133 -6.31 -28.75 -0.58
N HIS A 134 -7.15 -29.45 -1.34
CA HIS A 134 -8.41 -30.00 -0.85
C HIS A 134 -8.15 -31.06 0.21
#